data_AF-A0A536L1U1-F1
#
_entry.id   AF-A0A536L1U1-F1
#
_cell.length_a   1.000
_cell.length_b   1.000
_cell.length_c   1.000
_cell.angle_alpha   90.00
_cell.angle_beta   90.00
_cell.angle_gamma   90.00
#
_symmetry.space_group_name_H-M   'P 1'
#
loop_
_entity.id
_entity.type
_entity.pdbx_description
1 polymer ?
#
loop_
_entity_poly.entity_id
_entity_poly.type
_entity_poly.pdbx_seq_one_letter_code
_entity_poly.pdbx_strand_id
1 'polypeptide(L)'
;MDEYLLEINDLRRRIAKLKFERASVVIIEELEAQLRILKAIYESASWLFSAGEKDRRLPASFRERQLGSWTFDNVYFYVYEQAVAIEPDGHDLATLISHHDYTSPLLSTVAAK
;
A
#
# COMPACT_ATOMS: atom_id res chain seq x y z
N MET A 1 2.58 -11.69 13.74
CA MET A 1 2.93 -12.26 12.42
C MET A 1 2.47 -11.23 11.41
N ASP A 2 3.29 -10.93 10.40
CA ASP A 2 2.90 -9.94 9.38
C ASP A 2 1.99 -10.61 8.36
N GLU A 3 0.68 -10.46 8.54
CA GLU A 3 -0.35 -11.10 7.72
C GLU A 3 -0.31 -10.64 6.26
N TYR A 4 0.06 -9.37 6.02
CA TYR A 4 0.22 -8.81 4.68
C TYR A 4 1.40 -9.45 3.95
N LEU A 5 2.53 -9.62 4.64
CA LEU A 5 3.68 -10.31 4.06
C LEU A 5 3.40 -11.80 3.81
N LEU A 6 2.58 -12.44 4.65
CA LEU A 6 2.13 -13.81 4.42
C LEU A 6 1.33 -13.89 3.11
N GLU A 7 0.34 -13.01 2.94
CA GLU A 7 -0.51 -12.94 1.73
C GLU A 7 0.32 -12.72 0.46
N ILE A 8 1.25 -11.75 0.48
CA ILE A 8 2.17 -11.48 -0.63
C ILE A 8 2.98 -12.73 -0.99
N ASN A 9 3.46 -13.46 0.02
CA ASN A 9 4.23 -14.68 -0.20
C ASN A 9 3.39 -15.85 -0.72
N ASP A 10 2.15 -16.00 -0.26
CA ASP A 10 1.21 -16.99 -0.75
C ASP A 10 0.86 -16.75 -2.22
N LEU A 11 0.55 -15.50 -2.59
CA LEU A 11 0.30 -15.13 -3.98
C LEU A 11 1.52 -15.40 -4.87
N ARG A 12 2.73 -15.04 -4.41
CA ARG A 12 3.98 -15.33 -5.12
C ARG A 12 4.18 -16.84 -5.35
N ARG A 13 3.92 -17.67 -4.34
CA ARG A 13 4.00 -19.14 -4.46
C ARG A 13 2.97 -19.67 -5.46
N ARG A 14 1.74 -19.15 -5.42
CA ARG A 14 0.67 -19.52 -6.35
C ARG A 14 1.04 -19.20 -7.80
N ILE A 15 1.58 -18.01 -8.07
CA ILE A 15 2.06 -17.61 -9.40
C ILE A 15 3.16 -18.57 -9.89
N ALA A 16 4.15 -18.88 -9.03
CA ALA A 16 5.23 -19.78 -9.39
C ALA A 16 4.71 -21.19 -9.75
N LYS A 17 3.74 -21.70 -8.99
CA LYS A 17 3.08 -22.98 -9.28
C LYS A 17 2.35 -22.95 -10.62
N LEU A 18 1.57 -21.90 -10.91
CA LEU A 18 0.84 -21.76 -12.17
C LEU A 18 1.78 -21.67 -13.38
N LYS A 19 2.92 -20.97 -13.25
CA LYS A 19 3.96 -20.92 -14.28
C LYS A 19 4.56 -22.30 -14.55
N PHE A 20 4.84 -23.07 -13.50
CA PHE A 20 5.34 -24.44 -13.62
C PHE A 20 4.32 -25.36 -14.31
N GLU A 21 3.04 -25.21 -13.98
CA GLU A 21 1.92 -25.97 -14.55
C GLU A 21 1.53 -25.52 -15.97
N ARG A 22 2.21 -24.51 -16.54
CA ARG A 22 1.91 -23.91 -17.85
C ARG A 22 0.44 -23.48 -17.97
N ALA A 23 -0.09 -22.88 -16.91
CA ALA A 23 -1.43 -22.31 -16.89
C ALA A 23 -1.57 -21.13 -17.87
N SER A 24 -2.78 -20.60 -18.00
CA SER A 24 -3.07 -19.44 -18.84
C SER A 24 -2.16 -18.26 -18.53
N VAL A 25 -1.49 -17.73 -19.56
CA VAL A 25 -0.61 -16.56 -19.47
C VAL A 25 -1.38 -15.34 -18.95
N VAL A 26 -2.62 -15.13 -19.42
CA VAL A 26 -3.47 -14.00 -18.99
C VAL A 26 -3.71 -14.04 -17.47
N ILE A 27 -4.02 -15.23 -16.93
CA ILE A 27 -4.25 -15.38 -15.49
C ILE A 27 -2.96 -15.11 -14.70
N ILE A 28 -1.82 -15.56 -15.21
CA ILE A 28 -0.52 -15.32 -14.57
C ILE A 28 -0.22 -13.82 -14.56
N GLU A 29 -0.40 -13.13 -15.68
CA GLU A 29 -0.17 -11.68 -15.81
C GLU A 29 -1.06 -10.86 -14.87
N GLU A 30 -2.34 -11.21 -14.75
CA GLU A 30 -3.27 -10.58 -13.80
C GLU A 30 -2.81 -10.75 -12.35
N LEU A 31 -2.41 -11.97 -11.96
CA LEU A 31 -1.91 -12.24 -10.61
C LEU A 31 -0.58 -11.54 -10.34
N GLU A 32 0.29 -11.42 -11.35
CA GLU A 32 1.54 -10.67 -11.24
C GLU A 32 1.29 -9.17 -11.05
N ALA A 33 0.31 -8.60 -11.76
CA ALA A 33 -0.10 -7.22 -11.56
C ALA A 33 -0.64 -6.99 -10.14
N GLN A 34 -1.49 -7.89 -9.63
CA GLN A 34 -1.97 -7.85 -8.24
C GLN A 34 -0.82 -7.94 -7.23
N LEU A 35 0.15 -8.83 -7.47
CA LEU A 35 1.33 -8.96 -6.62
C LEU A 35 2.16 -7.67 -6.59
N ARG A 36 2.33 -6.98 -7.73
CA ARG A 36 3.02 -5.68 -7.76
C ARG A 36 2.27 -4.63 -6.94
N ILE A 37 0.94 -4.57 -7.05
CA ILE A 37 0.11 -3.63 -6.29
C ILE A 37 0.22 -3.90 -4.78
N LEU A 38 0.04 -5.14 -4.33
CA LEU A 38 0.14 -5.49 -2.90
C LEU A 38 1.51 -5.15 -2.31
N LYS A 39 2.58 -5.42 -3.06
CA LYS A 39 3.93 -5.02 -2.66
C LYS A 39 4.10 -3.51 -2.55
N ALA A 40 3.62 -2.76 -3.53
CA ALA A 40 3.71 -1.31 -3.51
C ALA A 40 2.98 -0.70 -2.30
N ILE A 41 1.78 -1.20 -1.98
CA ILE A 41 1.03 -0.78 -0.79
C ILE A 41 1.80 -1.10 0.48
N TYR A 42 2.28 -2.33 0.63
CA TYR A 42 3.02 -2.76 1.81
C TYR A 42 4.32 -1.97 2.01
N GLU A 43 5.08 -1.72 0.94
CA GLU A 43 6.31 -0.93 0.96
C GLU A 43 6.04 0.53 1.32
N SER A 44 5.03 1.16 0.70
CA SER A 44 4.61 2.53 1.03
C SER A 44 4.11 2.66 2.47
N ALA A 45 3.34 1.69 2.97
CA ALA A 45 2.88 1.65 4.36
C ALA A 45 4.03 1.49 5.35
N SER A 46 4.99 0.60 5.06
CA SER A 46 6.22 0.42 5.85
C SER A 46 7.04 1.69 5.91
N TRP A 47 7.23 2.34 4.76
CA TRP A 47 7.96 3.59 4.69
C TRP A 47 7.26 4.69 5.50
N LEU A 48 5.94 4.85 5.33
CA LEU A 48 5.17 5.86 6.05
C LEU A 48 5.18 5.61 7.56
N PHE A 49 4.99 4.36 7.99
CA PHE A 49 5.01 3.97 9.39
C PHE A 49 6.35 4.34 10.04
N SER A 50 7.46 3.96 9.40
CA SER A 50 8.82 4.33 9.83
C SER A 50 9.11 5.83 9.75
N ALA A 51 8.50 6.56 8.83
CA ALA A 51 8.61 8.01 8.78
C ALA A 51 7.94 8.66 10.01
N GLY A 52 6.79 8.14 10.46
CA GLY A 52 6.11 8.63 11.67
C GLY A 52 6.85 8.37 12.97
N GLU A 53 7.75 7.36 13.01
CA GLU A 53 8.66 7.15 14.14
C GLU A 53 9.71 8.27 14.24
N LYS A 54 10.06 8.91 13.11
CA LYS A 54 11.05 10.00 13.00
C LYS A 54 10.40 11.38 13.07
N ASP A 55 9.16 11.51 12.61
CA ASP A 55 8.40 12.77 12.62
C ASP A 55 7.07 12.60 13.34
N ARG A 56 7.01 13.08 14.59
CA ARG A 56 5.82 12.98 15.46
C ARG A 56 4.60 13.74 14.94
N ARG A 57 4.76 14.64 13.97
CA ARG A 57 3.63 15.36 13.35
C ARG A 57 2.73 14.40 12.57
N LEU A 58 3.30 13.33 12.00
CA LEU A 58 2.55 12.31 11.26
C LEU A 58 1.58 11.55 12.19
N PRO A 59 2.03 10.86 13.28
CA PRO A 59 1.12 10.26 14.26
C PRO A 59 0.13 11.24 14.89
N ALA A 60 0.54 12.49 15.13
CA ALA A 60 -0.34 13.51 15.71
C ALA A 60 -1.50 13.83 14.76
N SER A 61 -1.21 14.18 13.49
CA SER A 61 -2.25 14.47 12.51
C SER A 61 -3.12 13.26 12.19
N PHE A 62 -2.53 12.05 12.19
CA PHE A 62 -3.28 10.81 12.00
C PHE A 62 -4.40 10.65 13.03
N ARG A 63 -4.10 10.96 14.30
CA ARG A 63 -5.08 10.95 15.40
C ARG A 63 -6.10 12.09 15.25
N GLU A 64 -5.66 13.31 14.92
CA GLU A 64 -6.55 14.46 14.71
C GLU A 64 -7.57 14.21 13.59
N ARG A 65 -7.16 13.49 12.55
CA ARG A 65 -7.98 13.08 11.41
C ARG A 65 -8.86 11.86 11.70
N GLN A 66 -8.86 11.35 12.93
CA GLN A 66 -9.64 10.19 13.36
C GLN A 66 -9.33 8.91 12.57
N LEU A 67 -8.10 8.77 12.06
CA LEU A 67 -7.64 7.58 11.34
C LEU A 67 -7.24 6.42 12.29
N GLY A 68 -7.38 6.62 13.61
CA GLY A 68 -7.05 5.65 14.64
C GLY A 68 -5.72 5.93 15.34
N SER A 69 -5.19 4.91 16.04
CA SER A 69 -3.85 4.94 16.61
C SER A 69 -2.79 4.76 15.53
N TRP A 70 -1.57 5.25 15.77
CA TRP A 70 -0.43 5.03 14.87
C TRP A 70 0.10 3.60 15.04
N THR A 71 -0.57 2.64 14.40
CA THR A 71 -0.17 1.24 14.27
C THR A 71 0.08 0.93 12.81
N PHE A 72 0.87 -0.10 12.52
CA PHE A 72 1.13 -0.51 11.15
C PHE A 72 -0.17 -0.83 10.40
N ASP A 73 -1.12 -1.54 11.02
CA ASP A 73 -2.39 -1.90 10.40
C ASP A 73 -3.22 -0.68 9.98
N ASN A 74 -3.30 0.34 10.84
CA ASN A 74 -4.04 1.57 10.50
C ASN A 74 -3.32 2.35 9.40
N VAL A 75 -1.99 2.40 9.42
CA VAL A 75 -1.19 3.05 8.37
C VAL A 75 -1.32 2.30 7.03
N TYR A 76 -1.29 0.97 7.06
CA TYR A 76 -1.54 0.12 5.89
C TYR A 76 -2.93 0.39 5.32
N PHE A 77 -3.96 0.41 6.16
CA PHE A 77 -5.32 0.72 5.75
C PHE A 77 -5.43 2.12 5.12
N TYR A 78 -4.80 3.13 5.71
CA TYR A 78 -4.74 4.48 5.14
C TYR A 78 -4.07 4.50 3.75
N VAL A 79 -2.93 3.83 3.58
CA VAL A 79 -2.23 3.73 2.29
C VAL A 79 -3.08 2.97 1.27
N TYR A 80 -3.75 1.91 1.67
CA TYR A 80 -4.67 1.15 0.83
C TYR A 80 -5.82 2.03 0.32
N GLU A 81 -6.49 2.77 1.20
CA GLU A 81 -7.60 3.66 0.82
C GLU A 81 -7.15 4.75 -0.17
N GLN A 82 -5.99 5.36 0.08
CA GLN A 82 -5.38 6.33 -0.83
C GLN A 82 -5.00 5.69 -2.18
N ALA A 83 -4.46 4.47 -2.17
CA ALA A 83 -4.09 3.73 -3.38
C ALA A 83 -5.31 3.38 -4.24
N VAL A 84 -6.42 2.98 -3.63
CA VAL A 84 -7.69 2.69 -4.33
C VAL A 84 -8.27 3.93 -5.01
N ALA A 85 -7.98 5.13 -4.48
CA ALA A 85 -8.41 6.39 -5.06
C ALA A 85 -7.52 6.87 -6.23
N ILE A 86 -6.42 6.17 -6.55
CA ILE A 86 -5.54 6.54 -7.67
C ILE A 86 -6.15 6.04 -8.98
N GLU A 87 -6.45 6.97 -9.89
CA GLU A 87 -6.83 6.64 -11.28
C GLU A 87 -5.56 6.34 -12.08
N PRO A 88 -5.42 5.13 -12.68
CA PRO A 88 -4.17 4.76 -13.34
C PRO A 88 -3.90 5.49 -14.66
N ASP A 89 -4.94 5.98 -15.36
CA ASP A 89 -4.84 6.71 -16.65
C ASP A 89 -3.88 6.10 -17.69
N GLY A 90 -3.82 4.76 -17.75
CA GLY A 90 -2.94 4.01 -18.66
C GLY A 90 -1.52 3.74 -18.12
N HIS A 91 -1.22 4.19 -16.91
CA HIS A 91 -0.01 3.84 -16.17
C HIS A 91 -0.18 2.58 -15.31
N ASP A 92 0.93 1.94 -14.96
CA ASP A 92 0.93 0.82 -14.01
C ASP A 92 0.62 1.35 -12.59
N LEU A 93 -0.50 0.91 -12.02
CA LEU A 93 -0.98 1.37 -10.72
C LEU A 93 0.04 1.13 -9.59
N ALA A 94 0.76 0.02 -9.60
CA ALA A 94 1.80 -0.25 -8.59
C ALA A 94 2.89 0.84 -8.62
N THR A 95 3.30 1.27 -9.81
CA THR A 95 4.24 2.37 -9.98
C THR A 95 3.68 3.68 -9.40
N LEU A 96 2.41 3.99 -9.63
CA LEU A 96 1.78 5.20 -9.07
C LEU A 96 1.71 5.15 -7.55
N ILE A 97 1.34 4.00 -6.98
CA ILE A 97 1.32 3.76 -5.53
C ILE A 97 2.70 4.00 -4.92
N SER A 98 3.77 3.50 -5.55
CA SER A 98 5.13 3.69 -5.03
C SER A 98 5.61 5.14 -5.04
N HIS A 99 5.08 5.99 -5.94
CA HIS A 99 5.48 7.40 -6.05
C HIS A 99 4.51 8.37 -5.36
N HIS A 100 3.38 7.88 -4.86
CA HIS A 100 2.39 8.71 -4.19
C HIS A 100 2.92 9.21 -2.84
N ASP A 101 2.81 10.53 -2.59
CA ASP A 101 3.22 11.11 -1.32
C ASP A 101 2.11 11.00 -0.26
N TYR A 102 2.14 9.90 0.48
CA TYR A 102 1.19 9.64 1.56
C TYR A 102 1.37 10.55 2.79
N THR A 103 2.47 11.31 2.89
CA THR A 103 2.71 12.24 4.00
C THR A 103 2.02 13.58 3.77
N SER A 104 1.93 14.02 2.52
CA SER A 104 1.38 15.32 2.15
C SER A 104 -0.05 15.54 2.71
N PRO A 105 -1.01 14.60 2.57
CA PRO A 105 -2.33 14.77 3.15
C PRO A 105 -2.31 14.86 4.68
N LEU A 106 -1.39 14.19 5.36
CA LEU A 106 -1.27 14.21 6.82
C LEU A 106 -0.62 15.50 7.32
N LEU A 107 0.34 16.05 6.60
CA LEU A 107 1.06 17.27 7.00
C LEU A 107 0.38 18.55 6.51
N SER A 108 -0.54 18.45 5.56
CA SER A 108 -1.36 19.57 5.11
C SER A 108 -2.21 20.09 6.27
N THR A 109 -2.16 21.39 6.53
CA THR A 109 -3.01 22.02 7.54
C THR A 109 -4.47 21.88 7.09
N VAL A 110 -5.33 21.23 7.89
CA VAL A 110 -6.77 21.30 7.64
C VAL A 110 -7.14 22.77 7.80
N ALA A 111 -7.40 23.45 6.69
CA ALA A 111 -7.91 24.82 6.74
C ALA A 111 -9.24 24.75 7.51
N ALA A 112 -9.24 25.27 8.74
CA ALA A 112 -10.45 25.43 9.52
C ALA A 112 -11.42 26.28 8.70
N LYS A 113 -12.55 25.68 8.31
CA LYS A 113 -13.71 26.41 7.79
C LYS A 113 -14.52 26.95 8.96
#